data_AF-A0A7Y2HI63-F1
#
_entry.id   AF-A0A7Y2HI63-F1
#
_cell.length_a   1.000
_cell.length_b   1.000
_cell.length_c   1.000
_cell.angle_alpha   90.00
_cell.angle_beta   90.00
_cell.angle_gamma   90.00
#
_symmetry.space_group_name_H-M   'P 1'
#
loop_
_entity.id
_entity.type
_entity.pdbx_description
1 polymer ?
#
loop_
_entity_poly.entity_id
_entity_poly.type
_entity_poly.pdbx_seq_one_letter_code
_entity_poly.pdbx_strand_id
1 'polypeptide(L)'
;MKERHHKHPPLKRPKIGFYHRNEWALYGTTCASMNQIYYRLAHALKPYKLAYVDADHSQNQGIFHLQIGKKNFLMPDEVPWNKYDDGIQSQSYDAMIVNGNHYPATNQIVIIDPKKKESLYRRKDQLTNIIAIIKSDDQEIYDFVKDKMSSDTLILNENDHASIVEIITESISSNLPPLKALVLAGGKSIRMGEDKSNIIYHKKPQQIHVADLCNQLGLNTFISKQINYQEDSIQKFSVIKDRMEGMGPFGAIISAMMHDPEAAWLVLACDLPYLNISSIIKLISERNVSKYATAYQVEANGFPEPLITIYEPRSYRRFLSFLSIGYACPRKVLINSDIHTIPINDETIARNVNTPEEKEQALGNLKTIDE
;
A
#
# COMPACT_ATOMS: atom_id res chain seq x y z
N MET A 1 38.21 -11.01 5.45
CA MET A 1 37.33 -10.42 4.42
C MET A 1 37.06 -8.97 4.83
N LYS A 2 37.49 -7.97 4.04
CA LYS A 2 37.05 -6.59 4.28
C LYS A 2 35.55 -6.52 3.99
N GLU A 3 34.74 -6.21 5.00
CA GLU A 3 33.32 -5.90 4.80
C GLU A 3 33.21 -4.85 3.70
N ARG A 4 32.36 -5.12 2.70
CA ARG A 4 32.09 -4.15 1.64
C ARG A 4 31.48 -2.93 2.30
N HIS A 5 32.24 -1.85 2.36
CA HIS A 5 31.81 -0.58 2.90
C HIS A 5 30.66 -0.05 2.02
N HIS A 6 29.42 -0.30 2.43
CA HIS A 6 28.27 0.27 1.76
C HIS A 6 28.21 1.77 2.10
N LYS A 7 28.37 2.64 1.10
CA LYS A 7 28.24 4.11 1.29
C LYS A 7 26.85 4.53 1.80
N HIS A 8 25.86 3.65 1.67
CA HIS A 8 24.49 3.88 2.10
C HIS A 8 23.95 2.66 2.86
N PRO A 9 23.05 2.86 3.84
CA PRO A 9 22.39 1.75 4.52
C PRO A 9 21.68 0.85 3.51
N PRO A 10 21.77 -0.49 3.63
CA PRO A 10 21.04 -1.40 2.75
C PRO A 10 19.54 -1.35 3.11
N LEU A 11 18.78 -0.53 2.38
CA LEU A 11 17.32 -0.49 2.47
C LEU A 11 16.72 -1.38 1.38
N LYS A 12 15.78 -2.24 1.76
CA LYS A 12 14.96 -2.99 0.81
C LYS A 12 14.16 -1.98 -0.02
N ARG A 13 14.22 -2.09 -1.33
CA ARG A 13 13.47 -1.21 -2.24
C ARG A 13 12.16 -1.89 -2.63
N PRO A 14 11.05 -1.14 -2.69
CA PRO A 14 9.82 -1.68 -3.24
C PRO A 14 10.01 -2.01 -4.72
N LYS A 15 9.30 -3.03 -5.20
CA LYS A 15 9.26 -3.41 -6.62
C LYS A 15 8.25 -2.50 -7.31
N ILE A 16 8.75 -1.37 -7.79
CA ILE A 16 8.00 -0.43 -8.62
C ILE A 16 8.56 -0.48 -10.04
N GLY A 17 7.71 -0.24 -11.03
CA GLY A 17 8.12 0.01 -12.40
C GLY A 17 8.71 1.42 -12.57
N PHE A 18 8.40 2.08 -13.68
CA PHE A 18 8.83 3.44 -13.94
C PHE A 18 8.12 4.47 -13.05
N TYR A 19 6.83 4.25 -12.82
CA TYR A 19 5.95 5.10 -12.04
C TYR A 19 5.34 4.32 -10.89
N HIS A 20 4.81 3.12 -11.15
CA HIS A 20 4.03 2.37 -10.16
C HIS A 20 4.17 0.85 -10.37
N ARG A 21 3.74 0.03 -9.40
CA ARG A 21 3.70 -1.44 -9.56
C ARG A 21 2.64 -1.89 -10.58
N ASN A 22 1.56 -1.12 -10.62
CA ASN A 22 0.46 -1.26 -11.57
C ASN A 22 0.59 -0.12 -12.57
N GLU A 23 1.23 -0.39 -13.70
CA GLU A 23 1.44 0.61 -14.75
C GLU A 23 1.33 -0.03 -16.14
N TRP A 24 0.77 0.72 -17.09
CA TRP A 24 0.59 0.30 -18.47
C TRP A 24 0.87 1.43 -19.43
N ALA A 25 1.75 1.19 -20.40
CA ALA A 25 1.99 2.11 -21.51
C ALA A 25 1.10 1.75 -22.69
N LEU A 26 0.32 2.73 -23.17
CA LEU A 26 -0.46 2.63 -24.40
C LEU A 26 0.43 3.03 -25.57
N TYR A 27 0.60 2.15 -26.54
CA TYR A 27 1.39 2.40 -27.76
C TYR A 27 0.52 2.37 -29.00
N GLY A 28 0.99 3.01 -30.08
CA GLY A 28 0.49 2.70 -31.41
C GLY A 28 -0.79 3.40 -31.84
N THR A 29 -1.30 4.39 -31.09
CA THR A 29 -2.38 5.28 -31.54
C THR A 29 -2.08 6.76 -31.21
N THR A 30 -3.03 7.67 -31.47
CA THR A 30 -2.90 9.11 -31.22
C THR A 30 -3.06 9.47 -29.75
N CYS A 31 -2.47 10.58 -29.29
CA CYS A 31 -2.65 11.05 -27.91
C CYS A 31 -4.12 11.33 -27.57
N ALA A 32 -4.91 11.80 -28.53
CA ALA A 32 -6.35 12.00 -28.36
C ALA A 32 -7.08 10.66 -28.11
N SER A 33 -6.76 9.62 -28.88
CA SER A 33 -7.32 8.27 -28.68
C SER A 33 -6.89 7.66 -27.35
N MET A 34 -5.62 7.84 -26.94
CA MET A 34 -5.12 7.37 -25.65
C MET A 34 -5.84 8.04 -24.47
N ASN A 35 -6.05 9.36 -24.55
CA ASN A 35 -6.84 10.08 -23.55
C ASN A 35 -8.27 9.53 -23.44
N GLN A 36 -8.92 9.22 -24.56
CA GLN A 36 -10.26 8.60 -24.55
C GLN A 36 -10.26 7.22 -23.90
N ILE A 37 -9.26 6.37 -24.20
CA ILE A 37 -9.10 5.06 -23.55
C ILE A 37 -8.91 5.24 -22.05
N TYR A 38 -8.03 6.15 -21.63
CA TYR A 38 -7.80 6.46 -20.21
C TYR A 38 -9.09 6.89 -19.51
N TYR A 39 -9.86 7.83 -20.07
CA TYR A 39 -11.11 8.27 -19.44
C TYR A 39 -12.14 7.14 -19.31
N ARG A 40 -12.22 6.25 -20.31
CA ARG A 40 -13.09 5.06 -20.23
C ARG A 40 -12.63 4.11 -19.13
N LEU A 41 -11.33 3.82 -19.06
CA LEU A 41 -10.73 2.98 -18.00
C LEU A 41 -10.97 3.60 -16.62
N ALA A 42 -10.66 4.88 -16.42
CA ALA A 42 -10.86 5.58 -15.16
C ALA A 42 -12.34 5.61 -14.73
N HIS A 43 -13.28 5.70 -15.68
CA HIS A 43 -14.70 5.64 -15.38
C HIS A 43 -15.17 4.22 -15.02
N ALA A 44 -14.70 3.20 -15.73
CA ALA A 44 -15.06 1.80 -15.48
C ALA A 44 -14.44 1.26 -14.18
N LEU A 45 -13.21 1.68 -13.87
CA LEU A 45 -12.42 1.26 -12.72
C LEU A 45 -12.57 2.21 -11.53
N LYS A 46 -13.74 2.84 -11.36
CA LYS A 46 -14.03 3.80 -10.27
C LYS A 46 -13.62 3.39 -8.85
N PRO A 47 -13.64 2.10 -8.44
CA PRO A 47 -13.09 1.70 -7.15
C PRO A 47 -11.61 2.05 -6.99
N TYR A 48 -10.87 2.13 -8.09
CA TYR A 48 -9.45 2.46 -8.16
C TYR A 48 -9.20 3.90 -8.63
N LYS A 49 -8.16 4.53 -8.09
CA LYS A 49 -7.66 5.85 -8.48
C LYS A 49 -6.60 5.71 -9.56
N LEU A 50 -6.98 5.89 -10.82
CA LEU A 50 -6.05 5.89 -11.93
C LEU A 50 -5.49 7.30 -12.16
N ALA A 51 -4.25 7.39 -12.62
CA ALA A 51 -3.65 8.61 -13.17
C ALA A 51 -3.10 8.34 -14.57
N TYR A 52 -3.00 9.42 -15.36
CA TYR A 52 -2.47 9.39 -16.72
C TYR A 52 -1.17 10.20 -16.80
N VAL A 53 -0.15 9.64 -17.44
CA VAL A 53 1.14 10.30 -17.70
C VAL A 53 1.26 10.59 -19.19
N ASP A 54 1.45 11.86 -19.53
CA ASP A 54 1.65 12.33 -20.90
C ASP A 54 2.71 13.42 -20.94
N ALA A 55 3.26 13.68 -22.13
CA ALA A 55 4.13 14.83 -22.35
C ALA A 55 3.29 16.08 -22.60
N ASP A 56 3.65 17.19 -21.96
CA ASP A 56 3.13 18.49 -22.34
C ASP A 56 3.75 18.90 -23.68
N HIS A 57 2.90 19.21 -24.66
CA HIS A 57 3.30 19.70 -25.98
C HIS A 57 3.27 21.23 -26.07
N SER A 58 2.81 21.91 -25.01
CA SER A 58 2.77 23.36 -24.93
C SER A 58 4.02 23.89 -24.22
N GLN A 59 4.73 24.83 -24.85
CA GLN A 59 5.76 25.61 -24.17
C GLN A 59 5.06 26.55 -23.19
N ASN A 60 4.78 26.09 -21.98
CA ASN A 60 4.25 26.93 -20.91
C ASN A 60 5.35 27.87 -20.38
N GLN A 61 5.60 28.96 -21.12
CA GLN A 61 6.31 30.12 -20.56
C GLN A 61 5.30 30.90 -19.71
N GLY A 62 5.29 30.65 -18.39
CA GLY A 62 4.38 31.35 -17.48
C GLY A 62 4.27 30.75 -16.07
N ILE A 63 3.33 31.31 -15.29
CA ILE A 63 3.01 30.86 -13.93
C ILE A 63 2.45 29.43 -13.99
N PHE A 64 3.14 28.49 -13.33
CA PHE A 64 2.69 27.11 -13.18
C PHE A 64 1.52 27.04 -12.21
N HIS A 65 0.46 26.35 -12.63
CA HIS A 65 -0.76 26.17 -11.85
C HIS A 65 -0.88 24.72 -11.38
N LEU A 66 -0.80 24.52 -10.07
CA LEU A 66 -1.06 23.22 -9.44
C LEU A 66 -2.36 23.31 -8.63
N GLN A 67 -3.37 22.52 -9.02
CA GLN A 67 -4.61 22.41 -8.26
C GLN A 67 -4.62 21.14 -7.41
N ILE A 68 -4.79 21.30 -6.10
CA ILE A 68 -4.96 20.18 -5.16
C ILE A 68 -6.30 20.37 -4.44
N GLY A 69 -7.29 19.57 -4.84
CA GLY A 69 -8.67 19.73 -4.38
C GLY A 69 -9.23 21.10 -4.76
N LYS A 70 -9.63 21.90 -3.76
CA LYS A 70 -10.12 23.28 -3.95
C LYS A 70 -9.03 24.35 -3.88
N LYS A 71 -7.78 23.97 -3.61
CA LYS A 71 -6.66 24.91 -3.48
C LYS A 71 -5.89 25.00 -4.79
N ASN A 72 -5.60 26.23 -5.21
CA ASN A 72 -4.78 26.54 -6.37
C ASN A 72 -3.44 27.11 -5.91
N PHE A 73 -2.35 26.54 -6.39
CA PHE A 73 -0.99 26.99 -6.17
C PHE A 73 -0.47 27.59 -7.46
N LEU A 74 -0.01 28.84 -7.38
CA LEU A 74 0.58 29.59 -8.48
C LEU A 74 2.08 29.71 -8.22
N MET A 75 2.89 29.17 -9.11
CA MET A 75 4.34 29.07 -8.95
C MET A 75 5.00 29.83 -10.10
N PRO A 76 5.90 30.79 -9.83
CA PRO A 76 6.51 31.61 -10.88
C PRO A 76 7.48 30.81 -11.75
N ASP A 77 8.07 29.75 -11.19
CA ASP A 77 9.07 28.91 -11.84
C ASP A 77 8.60 27.45 -11.90
N GLU A 78 9.11 26.72 -12.88
CA GLU A 78 8.92 25.27 -12.98
C GLU A 78 9.53 24.60 -11.75
N VAL A 79 8.81 23.68 -11.14
CA VAL A 79 9.37 22.83 -10.08
C VAL A 79 10.28 21.81 -10.73
N PRO A 80 11.58 21.74 -10.38
CA PRO A 80 12.44 20.70 -10.89
C PRO A 80 11.82 19.33 -10.61
N TRP A 81 11.62 18.55 -11.67
CA TRP A 81 10.98 17.24 -11.59
C TRP A 81 11.91 16.17 -12.15
N ASN A 82 11.98 15.03 -11.47
CA ASN A 82 12.78 13.90 -11.92
C ASN A 82 12.06 12.57 -11.65
N LYS A 83 12.66 11.48 -12.10
CA LYS A 83 12.11 10.12 -11.98
C LYS A 83 11.83 9.66 -10.54
N TYR A 84 12.45 10.25 -9.53
CA TYR A 84 12.15 9.93 -8.13
C TYR A 84 10.87 10.65 -7.68
N ASP A 85 10.62 11.86 -8.17
CA ASP A 85 9.38 12.60 -7.92
C ASP A 85 8.19 11.89 -8.57
N ASP A 86 8.37 11.29 -9.75
CA ASP A 86 7.40 10.39 -10.39
C ASP A 86 6.96 9.28 -9.43
N GLY A 87 7.93 8.51 -8.93
CA GLY A 87 7.67 7.38 -8.03
C GLY A 87 7.15 7.79 -6.65
N ILE A 88 7.48 8.99 -6.18
CA ILE A 88 6.90 9.55 -4.96
C ILE A 88 5.43 9.88 -5.23
N GLN A 89 5.15 10.64 -6.29
CA GLN A 89 3.83 11.19 -6.58
C GLN A 89 2.80 10.11 -6.95
N SER A 90 3.22 9.12 -7.73
CA SER A 90 2.37 8.01 -8.19
C SER A 90 1.77 7.19 -7.05
N GLN A 91 2.41 7.13 -5.87
CA GLN A 91 1.92 6.36 -4.71
C GLN A 91 0.58 6.87 -4.14
N SER A 92 0.12 8.04 -4.57
CA SER A 92 -1.22 8.55 -4.25
C SER A 92 -2.34 7.85 -5.04
N TYR A 93 -1.98 7.09 -6.07
CA TYR A 93 -2.86 6.43 -7.03
C TYR A 93 -2.73 4.90 -6.91
N ASP A 94 -3.69 4.18 -7.48
CA ASP A 94 -3.72 2.71 -7.53
C ASP A 94 -3.02 2.15 -8.77
N ALA A 95 -2.93 2.97 -9.81
CA ALA A 95 -2.48 2.56 -11.13
C ALA A 95 -2.08 3.77 -12.00
N MET A 96 -1.13 3.56 -12.89
CA MET A 96 -0.67 4.56 -13.86
C MET A 96 -0.93 4.08 -15.29
N ILE A 97 -1.67 4.86 -16.07
CA ILE A 97 -1.75 4.71 -17.52
C ILE A 97 -0.77 5.71 -18.14
N VAL A 98 0.06 5.26 -19.07
CA VAL A 98 1.16 6.06 -19.61
C VAL A 98 0.98 6.18 -21.12
N ASN A 99 1.19 7.38 -21.65
CA ASN A 99 1.35 7.57 -23.09
C ASN A 99 2.69 6.98 -23.53
N GLY A 100 2.66 5.74 -24.03
CA GLY A 100 3.83 5.01 -24.52
C GLY A 100 4.60 5.73 -25.63
N ASN A 101 3.93 6.61 -26.39
CA ASN A 101 4.60 7.37 -27.44
C ASN A 101 5.67 8.33 -26.89
N HIS A 102 5.56 8.73 -25.61
CA HIS A 102 6.45 9.68 -24.94
C HIS A 102 7.27 9.03 -23.83
N TYR A 103 6.64 8.18 -23.03
CA TYR A 103 7.26 7.61 -21.82
C TYR A 103 7.04 6.10 -21.73
N PRO A 104 8.02 5.34 -21.21
CA PRO A 104 7.90 3.89 -21.06
C PRO A 104 7.08 3.50 -19.82
N ALA A 105 6.52 2.30 -19.84
CA ALA A 105 6.03 1.61 -18.64
C ALA A 105 6.34 0.11 -18.74
N THR A 106 6.30 -0.59 -17.61
CA THR A 106 6.67 -2.00 -17.52
C THR A 106 5.73 -2.92 -18.30
N ASN A 107 4.41 -2.73 -18.20
CA ASN A 107 3.44 -3.47 -19.01
C ASN A 107 3.02 -2.62 -20.21
N GLN A 108 2.81 -3.24 -21.36
CA GLN A 108 2.54 -2.52 -22.60
C GLN A 108 1.27 -3.04 -23.26
N ILE A 109 0.42 -2.11 -23.68
CA ILE A 109 -0.77 -2.39 -24.48
C ILE A 109 -0.56 -1.71 -25.82
N VAL A 110 -0.52 -2.50 -26.89
CA VAL A 110 -0.26 -2.00 -28.25
C VAL A 110 -1.58 -1.89 -29.00
N ILE A 111 -1.92 -0.69 -29.44
CA ILE A 111 -3.07 -0.43 -30.30
C ILE A 111 -2.62 -0.48 -31.76
N ILE A 112 -3.30 -1.26 -32.59
CA ILE A 112 -3.06 -1.34 -34.03
C ILE A 112 -3.89 -0.27 -34.73
N ASP A 113 -3.31 0.93 -34.87
CA ASP A 113 -3.90 2.04 -35.63
C ASP A 113 -3.07 2.29 -36.92
N PRO A 114 -3.67 2.15 -38.11
CA PRO A 114 -3.00 2.43 -39.38
C PRO A 114 -2.38 3.82 -39.45
N LYS A 115 -3.02 4.83 -38.83
CA LYS A 115 -2.53 6.22 -38.84
C LYS A 115 -1.23 6.39 -38.05
N LYS A 116 -0.87 5.42 -37.22
CA LYS A 116 0.31 5.48 -36.34
C LYS A 116 1.28 4.30 -36.54
N LYS A 117 1.14 3.52 -37.62
CA LYS A 117 2.08 2.44 -37.99
C LYS A 117 3.54 2.88 -37.97
N GLU A 118 3.89 3.94 -38.70
CA GLU A 118 5.28 4.46 -38.75
C GLU A 118 5.78 4.96 -37.38
N SER A 119 4.89 5.53 -36.58
CA SER A 119 5.21 5.95 -35.21
C SER A 119 5.53 4.76 -34.32
N LEU A 120 4.73 3.69 -34.42
CA LEU A 120 4.93 2.45 -33.68
C LEU A 120 6.21 1.72 -34.14
N TYR A 121 6.45 1.65 -35.45
CA TYR A 121 7.64 1.01 -36.02
C TYR A 121 8.94 1.65 -35.53
N ARG A 122 9.01 2.99 -35.47
CA ARG A 122 10.17 3.72 -34.89
C ARG A 122 10.45 3.37 -33.43
N ARG A 123 9.49 2.76 -32.73
CA ARG A 123 9.58 2.36 -31.32
C ARG A 123 9.60 0.84 -31.15
N LYS A 124 9.79 0.06 -32.22
CA LYS A 124 9.79 -1.41 -32.16
C LYS A 124 10.74 -2.00 -31.12
N ASP A 125 11.88 -1.34 -30.87
CA ASP A 125 12.87 -1.78 -29.89
C ASP A 125 12.50 -1.41 -28.44
N GLN A 126 11.50 -0.55 -28.26
CA GLN A 126 10.91 -0.21 -26.95
C GLN A 126 9.80 -1.18 -26.56
N LEU A 127 9.28 -1.99 -27.50
CA LEU A 127 8.29 -3.02 -27.23
C LEU A 127 8.97 -4.22 -26.58
N THR A 128 8.77 -4.40 -25.28
CA THR A 128 9.51 -5.36 -24.45
C THR A 128 8.60 -6.29 -23.64
N ASN A 129 7.38 -5.88 -23.30
CA ASN A 129 6.46 -6.66 -22.48
C ASN A 129 5.00 -6.34 -22.86
N ILE A 130 4.58 -6.87 -24.01
CA ILE A 130 3.24 -6.66 -24.57
C ILE A 130 2.27 -7.61 -23.88
N ILE A 131 1.44 -7.09 -22.98
CA ILE A 131 0.42 -7.88 -22.29
C ILE A 131 -0.86 -8.02 -23.12
N ALA A 132 -1.14 -7.03 -23.98
CA ALA A 132 -2.32 -7.02 -24.82
C ALA A 132 -2.10 -6.24 -26.11
N ILE A 133 -2.79 -6.66 -27.16
CA ILE A 133 -2.92 -5.97 -28.44
C ILE A 133 -4.39 -5.64 -28.64
N ILE A 134 -4.68 -4.37 -28.93
CA ILE A 134 -6.02 -3.89 -29.26
C ILE A 134 -6.06 -3.59 -30.75
N LYS A 135 -7.01 -4.18 -31.47
CA LYS A 135 -7.17 -3.96 -32.91
C LYS A 135 -8.64 -4.00 -33.35
N SER A 136 -8.94 -3.39 -34.49
CA SER A 136 -10.19 -3.64 -35.22
C SER A 136 -10.15 -5.03 -35.89
N ASP A 137 -11.31 -5.59 -36.25
CA ASP A 137 -11.39 -6.94 -36.84
C ASP A 137 -10.64 -7.03 -38.18
N ASP A 138 -10.71 -5.98 -38.99
CA ASP A 138 -10.12 -5.83 -40.32
C ASP A 138 -8.60 -5.56 -40.30
N GLN A 139 -8.04 -5.25 -39.13
CA GLN A 139 -6.62 -4.92 -39.00
C GLN A 139 -5.79 -6.16 -38.65
N GLU A 140 -4.74 -6.38 -39.43
CA GLU A 140 -3.72 -7.38 -39.13
C GLU A 140 -2.65 -6.80 -38.20
N ILE A 141 -2.14 -7.63 -37.29
CA ILE A 141 -1.00 -7.27 -36.44
C ILE A 141 0.25 -7.16 -37.31
N TYR A 142 1.01 -6.08 -37.18
CA TYR A 142 2.23 -5.89 -37.94
C TYR A 142 3.31 -6.91 -37.55
N ASP A 143 4.09 -7.40 -38.51
CA ASP A 143 5.08 -8.46 -38.27
C ASP A 143 6.11 -8.08 -37.20
N PHE A 144 6.58 -6.83 -37.21
CA PHE A 144 7.52 -6.34 -36.19
C PHE A 144 6.91 -6.27 -34.77
N VAL A 145 5.57 -6.27 -34.64
CA VAL A 145 4.87 -6.40 -33.36
C VAL A 145 4.74 -7.87 -33.00
N LYS A 146 4.40 -8.75 -33.96
CA LYS A 146 4.34 -10.21 -33.76
C LYS A 146 5.66 -10.76 -33.21
N ASP A 147 6.79 -10.27 -33.73
CA ASP A 147 8.14 -10.63 -33.27
C ASP A 147 8.41 -10.29 -31.79
N LYS A 148 7.59 -9.43 -31.18
CA LYS A 148 7.71 -8.96 -29.79
C LYS A 148 6.63 -9.52 -28.86
N MET A 149 5.67 -10.28 -29.40
CA MET A 149 4.61 -10.91 -28.62
C MET A 149 5.14 -12.12 -27.84
N SER A 150 4.48 -12.43 -26.72
CA SER A 150 4.64 -13.71 -26.03
C SER A 150 3.41 -14.61 -26.29
N SER A 151 3.49 -15.87 -25.84
CA SER A 151 2.33 -16.78 -25.83
C SER A 151 1.14 -16.25 -25.01
N ASP A 152 1.44 -15.36 -24.07
CA ASP A 152 0.47 -14.85 -23.09
C ASP A 152 -0.11 -13.49 -23.52
N THR A 153 0.36 -12.93 -24.65
CA THR A 153 -0.17 -11.66 -25.19
C THR A 153 -1.62 -11.86 -25.65
N LEU A 154 -2.54 -11.15 -24.99
CA LEU A 154 -3.96 -11.19 -25.34
C LEU A 154 -4.24 -10.34 -26.59
N ILE A 155 -5.13 -10.81 -27.45
CA ILE A 155 -5.59 -10.05 -28.63
C ILE A 155 -7.05 -9.68 -28.41
N LEU A 156 -7.33 -8.38 -28.31
CA LEU A 156 -8.64 -7.83 -27.97
C LEU A 156 -9.17 -6.98 -29.13
N ASN A 157 -10.49 -7.05 -29.34
CA ASN A 157 -11.17 -6.13 -30.25
C ASN A 157 -11.27 -4.74 -29.61
N GLU A 158 -11.05 -3.68 -30.39
CA GLU A 158 -11.12 -2.30 -29.89
C GLU A 158 -12.49 -1.89 -29.32
N ASN A 159 -13.56 -2.55 -29.77
CA ASN A 159 -14.93 -2.34 -29.30
C ASN A 159 -15.26 -3.18 -28.07
N ASP A 160 -14.44 -4.17 -27.73
CA ASP A 160 -14.61 -4.98 -26.52
C ASP A 160 -14.03 -4.28 -25.29
N HIS A 161 -14.74 -3.24 -24.88
CA HIS A 161 -14.34 -2.45 -23.72
C HIS A 161 -14.38 -3.24 -22.41
N ALA A 162 -15.22 -4.27 -22.33
CA ALA A 162 -15.34 -5.09 -21.12
C ALA A 162 -14.05 -5.87 -20.87
N SER A 163 -13.55 -6.59 -21.89
CA SER A 163 -12.30 -7.32 -21.76
C SER A 163 -11.08 -6.42 -21.55
N ILE A 164 -11.04 -5.22 -22.14
CA ILE A 164 -9.96 -4.26 -21.88
C ILE A 164 -9.94 -3.82 -20.41
N VAL A 165 -11.12 -3.60 -19.81
CA VAL A 165 -11.23 -3.26 -18.38
C VAL A 165 -10.87 -4.46 -17.50
N GLU A 166 -11.29 -5.66 -17.89
CA GLU A 166 -11.04 -6.91 -17.17
C GLU A 166 -9.54 -7.19 -17.03
N ILE A 167 -8.77 -7.12 -18.12
CA ILE A 167 -7.32 -7.38 -18.05
C ILE A 167 -6.58 -6.43 -17.10
N ILE A 168 -7.01 -5.16 -17.02
CA ILE A 168 -6.43 -4.19 -16.09
C ILE A 168 -6.85 -4.51 -14.65
N THR A 169 -8.13 -4.86 -14.46
CA THR A 169 -8.67 -5.24 -13.15
C THR A 169 -7.98 -6.46 -12.57
N GLU A 170 -7.84 -7.51 -13.38
CA GLU A 170 -7.14 -8.74 -13.02
C GLU A 170 -5.69 -8.46 -12.66
N SER A 171 -5.00 -7.63 -13.46
CA SER A 171 -3.61 -7.29 -13.22
C SER A 171 -3.39 -6.44 -11.95
N ILE A 172 -4.33 -5.55 -11.60
CA ILE A 172 -4.32 -4.87 -10.29
C ILE A 172 -4.51 -5.88 -9.16
N SER A 173 -5.45 -6.81 -9.33
CA SER A 173 -5.83 -7.80 -8.33
C SER A 173 -4.76 -8.88 -8.11
N SER A 174 -3.98 -9.21 -9.14
CA SER A 174 -2.86 -10.15 -9.01
C SER A 174 -1.65 -9.55 -8.30
N ASN A 175 -1.57 -8.21 -8.20
CA ASN A 175 -0.47 -7.47 -7.60
C ASN A 175 -0.78 -6.94 -6.18
N LEU A 176 -1.72 -7.60 -5.48
CA LEU A 176 -2.08 -7.23 -4.11
C LEU A 176 -0.88 -7.34 -3.16
N PRO A 177 -0.64 -6.31 -2.31
CA PRO A 177 0.40 -6.39 -1.29
C PRO A 177 0.15 -7.56 -0.34
N PRO A 178 1.16 -8.41 -0.06
CA PRO A 178 1.02 -9.47 0.94
C PRO A 178 0.71 -8.87 2.30
N LEU A 179 -0.16 -9.52 3.07
CA LEU A 179 -0.51 -9.09 4.42
C LEU A 179 0.40 -9.78 5.44
N LYS A 180 1.01 -8.99 6.32
CA LYS A 180 1.81 -9.45 7.46
C LYS A 180 1.23 -8.91 8.75
N ALA A 181 1.52 -9.56 9.86
CA ALA A 181 1.08 -9.09 11.18
C ALA A 181 2.25 -8.51 11.98
N LEU A 182 2.01 -7.39 12.65
CA LEU A 182 2.90 -6.76 13.60
C LEU A 182 2.20 -6.64 14.95
N VAL A 183 2.70 -7.37 15.93
CA VAL A 183 2.24 -7.33 17.32
C VAL A 183 3.11 -6.34 18.10
N LEU A 184 2.51 -5.27 18.62
CA LEU A 184 3.23 -4.19 19.30
C LEU A 184 3.55 -4.56 20.75
N ALA A 185 4.83 -4.83 21.05
CA ALA A 185 5.27 -5.33 22.35
C ALA A 185 6.53 -4.61 22.92
N GLY A 186 6.84 -3.41 22.43
CA GLY A 186 8.09 -2.68 22.73
C GLY A 186 7.96 -1.43 23.62
N GLY A 187 6.81 -1.16 24.23
CA GLY A 187 6.56 0.06 24.99
C GLY A 187 7.13 0.06 26.41
N LYS A 188 7.69 1.19 26.86
CA LYS A 188 8.04 1.41 28.28
C LYS A 188 6.75 1.46 29.10
N SER A 189 6.49 0.39 29.85
CA SER A 189 5.29 0.27 30.70
C SER A 189 5.47 1.00 32.04
N ILE A 190 5.65 2.32 31.97
CA ILE A 190 6.02 3.17 33.13
C ILE A 190 4.97 3.13 34.24
N ARG A 191 3.67 3.07 33.89
CA ARG A 191 2.56 3.11 34.85
C ARG A 191 2.25 1.76 35.52
N MET A 192 2.66 0.64 34.92
CA MET A 192 2.34 -0.71 35.41
C MET A 192 3.46 -1.33 36.24
N GLY A 193 4.67 -0.77 36.23
CA GLY A 193 5.85 -1.34 36.90
C GLY A 193 6.40 -2.62 36.23
N GLU A 194 5.61 -3.31 35.40
CA GLU A 194 5.96 -4.52 34.65
C GLU A 194 5.75 -4.32 33.13
N ASP A 195 6.49 -5.08 32.31
CA ASP A 195 6.30 -5.09 30.85
C ASP A 195 4.90 -5.68 30.50
N LYS A 196 3.98 -4.81 30.08
CA LYS A 196 2.60 -5.16 29.70
C LYS A 196 2.52 -6.30 28.68
N SER A 197 3.51 -6.42 27.80
CA SER A 197 3.50 -7.46 26.76
C SER A 197 3.60 -8.88 27.33
N ASN A 198 4.10 -9.02 28.56
CA ASN A 198 4.25 -10.28 29.26
C ASN A 198 3.07 -10.64 30.18
N ILE A 199 2.03 -9.80 30.25
CA ILE A 199 0.86 -10.11 31.06
C ILE A 199 0.20 -11.38 30.54
N ILE A 200 -0.16 -12.28 31.46
CA ILE A 200 -0.80 -13.56 31.14
C ILE A 200 -2.31 -13.40 31.36
N TYR A 201 -3.05 -13.19 30.28
CA TYR A 201 -4.53 -13.25 30.28
C TYR A 201 -5.03 -14.64 29.90
N HIS A 202 -4.47 -15.21 28.84
CA HIS A 202 -4.93 -16.44 28.19
C HIS A 202 -3.96 -17.61 28.39
N LYS A 203 -3.49 -17.82 29.63
CA LYS A 203 -2.49 -18.84 30.03
C LYS A 203 -1.08 -18.71 29.43
N LYS A 204 -0.87 -17.73 28.53
CA LYS A 204 0.44 -17.39 27.94
C LYS A 204 0.62 -15.87 27.89
N PRO A 205 1.86 -15.36 27.71
CA PRO A 205 2.10 -13.92 27.54
C PRO A 205 1.24 -13.34 26.41
N GLN A 206 0.63 -12.17 26.64
CA GLN A 206 -0.35 -11.60 25.71
C GLN A 206 0.21 -11.35 24.31
N GLN A 207 1.48 -10.93 24.19
CA GLN A 207 2.15 -10.81 22.90
C GLN A 207 2.18 -12.13 22.11
N ILE A 208 2.34 -13.26 22.80
CA ILE A 208 2.36 -14.59 22.19
C ILE A 208 0.95 -15.04 21.85
N HIS A 209 -0.04 -14.74 22.70
CA HIS A 209 -1.44 -15.02 22.42
C HIS A 209 -1.91 -14.32 21.13
N VAL A 210 -1.70 -13.00 21.03
CA VAL A 210 -2.07 -12.23 19.84
C VAL A 210 -1.31 -12.72 18.60
N ALA A 211 -0.01 -13.02 18.74
CA ALA A 211 0.78 -13.55 17.64
C ALA A 211 0.30 -14.93 17.16
N ASP A 212 -0.13 -15.79 18.08
CA ASP A 212 -0.74 -17.09 17.75
C ASP A 212 -2.07 -16.91 17.01
N LEU A 213 -2.91 -15.94 17.37
CA LEU A 213 -4.15 -15.64 16.63
C LEU A 213 -3.84 -15.28 15.16
N CYS A 214 -2.84 -14.44 14.92
CA CYS A 214 -2.41 -14.08 13.56
C CYS A 214 -1.87 -15.27 12.77
N ASN A 215 -1.04 -16.12 13.40
CA ASN A 215 -0.50 -17.31 12.75
C ASN A 215 -1.59 -18.36 12.44
N GLN A 216 -2.63 -18.49 13.26
CA GLN A 216 -3.78 -19.36 12.95
C GLN A 216 -4.48 -18.95 11.65
N LEU A 217 -4.39 -17.67 11.27
CA LEU A 217 -4.92 -17.12 10.02
C LEU A 217 -3.92 -17.21 8.86
N GLY A 218 -2.78 -17.89 9.04
CA GLY A 218 -1.75 -18.04 8.02
C GLY A 218 -0.91 -16.79 7.76
N LEU A 219 -0.99 -15.77 8.63
CA LEU A 219 -0.21 -14.54 8.48
C LEU A 219 1.24 -14.76 8.92
N ASN A 220 2.17 -14.17 8.18
CA ASN A 220 3.55 -14.05 8.64
C ASN A 220 3.62 -12.97 9.73
N THR A 221 3.88 -13.40 10.97
CA THR A 221 3.70 -12.59 12.17
C THR A 221 5.03 -12.21 12.82
N PHE A 222 5.13 -10.92 13.18
CA PHE A 222 6.30 -10.33 13.82
C PHE A 222 5.92 -9.67 15.14
N ILE A 223 6.85 -9.67 16.09
CA ILE A 223 6.70 -8.98 17.37
C ILE A 223 7.63 -7.76 17.38
N SER A 224 7.07 -6.57 17.63
CA SER A 224 7.86 -5.35 17.76
C SER A 224 8.55 -5.29 19.11
N LYS A 225 9.86 -5.01 19.11
CA LYS A 225 10.65 -4.75 20.32
C LYS A 225 11.52 -3.51 20.15
N GLN A 226 12.00 -2.97 21.26
CA GLN A 226 12.97 -1.86 21.29
C GLN A 226 14.27 -2.19 20.54
N ILE A 227 14.98 -1.16 20.07
CA ILE A 227 16.18 -1.32 19.23
C ILE A 227 17.28 -2.18 19.87
N ASN A 228 17.43 -2.08 21.19
CA ASN A 228 18.44 -2.78 21.99
C ASN A 228 17.97 -4.16 22.48
N TYR A 229 16.81 -4.65 22.03
CA TYR A 229 16.39 -6.02 22.30
C TYR A 229 17.38 -6.99 21.63
N GLN A 230 17.93 -7.91 22.42
CA GLN A 230 19.09 -8.71 22.03
C GLN A 230 18.73 -9.84 21.06
N GLU A 231 17.57 -10.46 21.25
CA GLU A 231 17.12 -11.60 20.45
C GLU A 231 16.43 -11.14 19.15
N ASP A 232 16.55 -11.95 18.10
CA ASP A 232 15.90 -11.70 16.80
C ASP A 232 14.57 -12.48 16.67
N SER A 233 14.22 -13.26 17.69
CA SER A 233 12.98 -14.03 17.75
C SER A 233 12.51 -14.20 19.19
N ILE A 234 11.20 -14.33 19.39
CA ILE A 234 10.59 -14.73 20.66
C ILE A 234 9.79 -15.99 20.41
N GLN A 235 10.21 -17.10 21.03
CA GLN A 235 9.71 -18.43 20.71
C GLN A 235 9.85 -18.72 19.20
N LYS A 236 8.73 -18.86 18.48
CA LYS A 236 8.68 -19.13 17.03
C LYS A 236 8.47 -17.87 16.18
N PHE A 237 8.36 -16.69 16.79
CA PHE A 237 8.02 -15.45 16.09
C PHE A 237 9.27 -14.58 15.88
N SER A 238 9.44 -14.07 14.67
CA SER A 238 10.51 -13.11 14.37
C SER A 238 10.25 -11.75 15.04
N VAL A 239 11.32 -11.07 15.42
CA VAL A 239 11.26 -9.75 16.05
C VAL A 239 11.60 -8.66 15.03
N ILE A 240 10.81 -7.58 15.04
CA ILE A 240 11.17 -6.32 14.37
C ILE A 240 11.59 -5.33 15.44
N LYS A 241 12.87 -4.95 15.41
CA LYS A 241 13.45 -3.95 16.30
C LYS A 241 13.06 -2.55 15.82
N ASP A 242 12.50 -1.74 16.72
CA ASP A 242 12.05 -0.39 16.44
C ASP A 242 13.25 0.53 16.16
N ARG A 243 13.35 1.02 14.93
CA ARG A 243 14.44 1.89 14.45
C ARG A 243 14.18 3.37 14.76
N MET A 244 12.99 3.71 15.24
CA MET A 244 12.55 5.07 15.53
C MET A 244 12.35 5.23 17.05
N GLU A 245 13.45 5.18 17.79
CA GLU A 245 13.41 5.13 19.27
C GLU A 245 12.60 6.29 19.87
N GLY A 246 11.75 5.96 20.86
CA GLY A 246 10.93 6.94 21.56
C GLY A 246 9.67 7.39 20.82
N MET A 247 9.40 6.88 19.60
CA MET A 247 8.18 7.24 18.83
C MET A 247 6.98 6.32 19.11
N GLY A 248 7.14 5.35 20.01
CA GLY A 248 6.06 4.44 20.41
C GLY A 248 5.49 3.64 19.21
N PRO A 249 4.17 3.40 19.15
CA PRO A 249 3.55 2.67 18.05
C PRO A 249 3.86 3.24 16.66
N PHE A 250 4.04 4.57 16.54
CA PHE A 250 4.39 5.21 15.27
C PHE A 250 5.74 4.71 14.74
N GLY A 251 6.73 4.60 15.63
CA GLY A 251 8.06 4.10 15.30
C GLY A 251 8.06 2.64 14.89
N ALA A 252 7.34 1.81 15.65
CA ALA A 252 7.17 0.39 15.35
C ALA A 252 6.52 0.15 13.97
N ILE A 253 5.47 0.91 13.62
CA ILE A 253 4.79 0.81 12.32
C ILE A 253 5.76 1.17 11.18
N ILE A 254 6.48 2.29 11.30
CA ILE A 254 7.50 2.69 10.33
C ILE A 254 8.58 1.62 10.20
N SER A 255 9.04 1.05 11.32
CA SER A 255 10.07 0.01 11.33
C SER A 255 9.62 -1.26 10.60
N ALA A 256 8.35 -1.64 10.71
CA ALA A 256 7.77 -2.75 9.96
C ALA A 256 7.68 -2.44 8.46
N MET A 257 7.25 -1.24 8.08
CA MET A 257 7.22 -0.80 6.69
C MET A 257 8.62 -0.70 6.06
N MET A 258 9.64 -0.32 6.84
CA MET A 258 11.04 -0.37 6.42
C MET A 258 11.56 -1.79 6.25
N HIS A 259 11.12 -2.72 7.11
CA HIS A 259 11.49 -4.12 7.05
C HIS A 259 10.93 -4.79 5.79
N ASP A 260 9.68 -4.51 5.44
CA ASP A 260 9.10 -4.92 4.17
C ASP A 260 8.23 -3.83 3.53
N PRO A 261 8.76 -3.04 2.56
CA PRO A 261 8.03 -1.97 1.92
C PRO A 261 6.99 -2.46 0.90
N GLU A 262 6.99 -3.76 0.61
CA GLU A 262 6.02 -4.39 -0.30
C GLU A 262 4.76 -4.87 0.42
N ALA A 263 4.81 -5.00 1.75
CA ALA A 263 3.76 -5.63 2.53
C ALA A 263 2.78 -4.61 3.11
N ALA A 264 1.50 -5.01 3.17
CA ALA A 264 0.57 -4.41 4.11
C ALA A 264 0.77 -5.01 5.50
N TRP A 265 0.49 -4.22 6.53
CA TRP A 265 0.73 -4.58 7.92
C TRP A 265 -0.55 -4.51 8.73
N LEU A 266 -1.04 -5.66 9.18
CA LEU A 266 -2.01 -5.78 10.27
C LEU A 266 -1.29 -5.47 11.58
N VAL A 267 -1.59 -4.33 12.18
CA VAL A 267 -0.98 -3.85 13.42
C VAL A 267 -1.96 -4.08 14.56
N LEU A 268 -1.49 -4.81 15.58
CA LEU A 268 -2.25 -5.19 16.77
C LEU A 268 -1.47 -4.84 18.04
N ALA A 269 -2.09 -4.14 18.98
CA ALA A 269 -1.49 -3.93 20.29
C ALA A 269 -1.67 -5.10 21.25
N CYS A 270 -0.72 -5.27 22.17
CA CYS A 270 -0.77 -6.31 23.21
C CYS A 270 -1.61 -5.92 24.43
N ASP A 271 -2.11 -4.69 24.54
CA ASP A 271 -2.92 -4.23 25.66
C ASP A 271 -4.43 -4.44 25.46
N LEU A 272 -4.80 -5.24 24.44
CA LEU A 272 -6.17 -5.58 24.07
C LEU A 272 -6.50 -7.04 24.46
N PRO A 273 -6.91 -7.31 25.72
CA PRO A 273 -7.11 -8.68 26.19
C PRO A 273 -8.32 -9.39 25.55
N TYR A 274 -9.33 -8.64 25.09
CA TYR A 274 -10.55 -9.18 24.50
C TYR A 274 -10.47 -9.31 22.96
N LEU A 275 -9.32 -8.95 22.36
CA LEU A 275 -9.10 -9.15 20.93
C LEU A 275 -9.21 -10.65 20.59
N ASN A 276 -10.06 -10.97 19.64
CA ASN A 276 -10.36 -12.35 19.24
C ASN A 276 -10.17 -12.56 17.73
N ILE A 277 -10.15 -13.83 17.33
CA ILE A 277 -9.91 -14.22 15.94
C ILE A 277 -11.00 -13.71 14.98
N SER A 278 -12.26 -13.67 15.40
CA SER A 278 -13.38 -13.19 14.57
C SER A 278 -13.24 -11.71 14.21
N SER A 279 -12.79 -10.87 15.16
CA SER A 279 -12.50 -9.46 14.89
C SER A 279 -11.37 -9.29 13.87
N ILE A 280 -10.31 -10.12 13.98
CA ILE A 280 -9.20 -10.06 13.02
C ILE A 280 -9.67 -10.51 11.62
N ILE A 281 -10.45 -11.60 11.53
CA ILE A 281 -11.03 -12.09 10.27
C ILE A 281 -11.89 -11.00 9.62
N LYS A 282 -12.76 -10.34 10.40
CA LYS A 282 -13.61 -9.27 9.88
C LYS A 282 -12.78 -8.12 9.33
N LEU A 283 -11.75 -7.67 10.05
CA LEU A 283 -10.85 -6.61 9.58
C LEU A 283 -10.14 -6.99 8.27
N ILE A 284 -9.68 -8.25 8.14
CA ILE A 284 -9.05 -8.75 6.92
C ILE A 284 -10.04 -8.82 5.75
N SER A 285 -11.28 -9.28 6.01
CA SER A 285 -12.32 -9.39 4.98
C SER A 285 -12.76 -8.03 4.41
N GLU A 286 -12.64 -6.97 5.22
CA GLU A 286 -12.98 -5.60 4.86
C GLU A 286 -11.77 -4.82 4.31
N ARG A 287 -10.58 -5.44 4.22
CA ARG A 287 -9.36 -4.78 3.77
C ARG A 287 -9.57 -4.10 2.42
N ASN A 288 -9.30 -2.80 2.36
CA ASN A 288 -9.38 -2.00 1.13
C ASN A 288 -8.00 -1.50 0.70
N VAL A 289 -7.45 -2.10 -0.36
CA VAL A 289 -6.10 -1.79 -0.86
C VAL A 289 -5.95 -0.45 -1.57
N SER A 290 -7.07 0.17 -1.96
CA SER A 290 -7.10 1.52 -2.55
C SER A 290 -7.04 2.64 -1.51
N LYS A 291 -7.10 2.28 -0.22
CA LYS A 291 -7.03 3.19 0.91
C LYS A 291 -5.64 3.16 1.55
N TYR A 292 -5.37 4.14 2.41
CA TYR A 292 -4.14 4.14 3.20
C TYR A 292 -4.17 3.08 4.30
N ALA A 293 -5.35 2.83 4.85
CA ALA A 293 -5.55 1.86 5.92
C ALA A 293 -6.99 1.39 5.97
N THR A 294 -7.20 0.24 6.61
CA THR A 294 -8.49 -0.26 7.04
C THR A 294 -8.47 -0.40 8.55
N ALA A 295 -9.37 0.30 9.26
CA ALA A 295 -9.35 0.39 10.72
C ALA A 295 -10.75 0.22 11.31
N TYR A 296 -10.83 -0.33 12.52
CA TYR A 296 -12.05 -0.19 13.31
C TYR A 296 -12.26 1.26 13.74
N GLN A 297 -13.51 1.68 13.85
CA GLN A 297 -13.91 2.97 14.38
C GLN A 297 -14.61 2.76 15.73
N VAL A 298 -14.09 3.40 16.77
CA VAL A 298 -14.65 3.32 18.12
C VAL A 298 -15.83 4.28 18.23
N GLU A 299 -17.01 3.81 18.64
CA GLU A 299 -18.21 4.66 18.68
C GLU A 299 -18.07 5.76 19.72
N ALA A 300 -17.53 5.42 20.90
CA ALA A 300 -17.38 6.34 22.04
C ALA A 300 -16.69 7.68 21.69
N ASN A 301 -15.78 7.71 20.71
CA ASN A 301 -15.09 8.93 20.28
C ASN A 301 -15.15 9.20 18.77
N GLY A 302 -15.77 8.31 18.00
CA GLY A 302 -15.88 8.40 16.53
C GLY A 302 -14.55 8.30 15.79
N PHE A 303 -13.44 7.98 16.45
CA PHE A 303 -12.11 7.93 15.84
C PHE A 303 -11.69 6.51 15.47
N PRO A 304 -10.87 6.36 14.41
CA PRO A 304 -10.31 5.07 14.06
C PRO A 304 -9.32 4.60 15.15
N GLU A 305 -9.30 3.30 15.42
CA GLU A 305 -8.39 2.65 16.35
C GLU A 305 -7.08 2.24 15.64
N PRO A 306 -6.00 3.03 15.78
CA PRO A 306 -4.76 2.78 15.03
C PRO A 306 -4.06 1.47 15.36
N LEU A 307 -4.35 0.86 16.51
CA LEU A 307 -3.66 -0.34 16.95
C LEU A 307 -4.49 -1.62 16.76
N ILE A 308 -5.59 -1.51 15.99
CA ILE A 308 -6.33 -2.63 15.39
C ILE A 308 -6.63 -2.24 13.94
N THR A 309 -5.57 -2.16 13.13
CA THR A 309 -5.60 -1.55 11.79
C THR A 309 -4.72 -2.30 10.81
N ILE A 310 -5.19 -2.44 9.56
CA ILE A 310 -4.36 -2.83 8.42
C ILE A 310 -3.86 -1.56 7.74
N TYR A 311 -2.54 -1.38 7.68
CA TYR A 311 -1.88 -0.30 6.97
C TYR A 311 -1.34 -0.78 5.62
N GLU A 312 -1.79 -0.18 4.52
CA GLU A 312 -1.31 -0.52 3.17
C GLU A 312 0.09 0.06 2.91
N PRO A 313 0.90 -0.49 1.98
CA PRO A 313 2.27 0.00 1.72
C PRO A 313 2.35 1.52 1.47
N ARG A 314 1.35 2.08 0.76
CA ARG A 314 1.27 3.53 0.47
C ARG A 314 1.19 4.41 1.73
N SER A 315 0.74 3.85 2.85
CA SER A 315 0.71 4.57 4.13
C SER A 315 2.10 4.90 4.63
N TYR A 316 3.15 4.19 4.19
CA TYR A 316 4.51 4.51 4.63
C TYR A 316 4.91 5.94 4.27
N ARG A 317 4.69 6.37 3.02
CA ARG A 317 4.89 7.76 2.60
C ARG A 317 4.05 8.72 3.44
N ARG A 318 2.81 8.34 3.76
CA ARG A 318 1.91 9.16 4.57
C ARG A 318 2.43 9.34 6.00
N PHE A 319 2.90 8.28 6.64
CA PHE A 319 3.55 8.35 7.95
C PHE A 319 4.77 9.26 7.91
N LEU A 320 5.67 9.08 6.93
CA LEU A 320 6.86 9.95 6.78
C LEU A 320 6.49 11.42 6.55
N SER A 321 5.42 11.69 5.80
CA SER A 321 4.94 13.07 5.56
C SER A 321 4.37 13.72 6.82
N PHE A 322 3.74 12.95 7.71
CA PHE A 322 3.30 13.46 9.01
C PHE A 322 4.51 13.69 9.93
N LEU A 323 5.48 12.79 9.91
CA LEU A 323 6.71 12.92 10.67
C LEU A 323 7.48 14.17 10.25
N SER A 324 7.59 14.46 8.95
CA SER A 324 8.32 15.63 8.43
C SER A 324 7.75 16.97 8.88
N ILE A 325 6.49 17.00 9.33
CA ILE A 325 5.84 18.19 9.91
C ILE A 325 5.66 18.09 11.43
N GLY A 326 6.37 17.17 12.08
CA GLY A 326 6.44 17.06 13.54
C GLY A 326 5.32 16.23 14.20
N TYR A 327 4.58 15.41 13.44
CA TYR A 327 3.54 14.54 13.99
C TYR A 327 3.92 13.06 13.98
N ALA A 328 4.05 12.46 15.17
CA ALA A 328 4.32 11.04 15.38
C ALA A 328 3.13 10.32 16.05
N CYS A 329 1.91 10.51 15.52
CA CYS A 329 0.69 9.92 16.08
C CYS A 329 -0.08 9.13 14.99
N PRO A 330 -0.15 7.79 15.08
CA PRO A 330 -0.81 6.97 14.06
C PRO A 330 -2.30 7.31 13.91
N ARG A 331 -3.01 7.60 15.02
CA ARG A 331 -4.42 8.04 14.98
C ARG A 331 -4.59 9.30 14.16
N LYS A 332 -3.67 10.27 14.30
CA LYS A 332 -3.71 11.53 13.55
C LYS A 332 -3.47 11.31 12.05
N VAL A 333 -2.58 10.37 11.69
CA VAL A 333 -2.40 9.94 10.30
C VAL A 333 -3.71 9.38 9.74
N LEU A 334 -4.37 8.48 10.48
CA LEU A 334 -5.63 7.86 10.07
C LEU A 334 -6.75 8.89 9.85
N ILE A 335 -7.01 9.75 10.84
CA ILE A 335 -8.07 10.78 10.77
C ILE A 335 -7.92 11.69 9.54
N ASN A 336 -6.67 11.96 9.15
CA ASN A 336 -6.35 12.92 8.09
C ASN A 336 -5.93 12.22 6.79
N SER A 337 -6.32 10.97 6.58
CA SER A 337 -6.02 10.21 5.36
C SER A 337 -7.26 9.52 4.83
N ASP A 338 -7.25 9.18 3.54
CA ASP A 338 -8.33 8.41 2.93
C ASP A 338 -8.25 6.94 3.36
N ILE A 339 -9.01 6.58 4.38
CA ILE A 339 -9.04 5.26 5.02
C ILE A 339 -10.41 4.59 4.85
N HIS A 340 -10.46 3.28 4.99
CA HIS A 340 -11.69 2.51 5.17
C HIS A 340 -11.93 2.31 6.66
N THR A 341 -13.11 2.67 7.17
CA THR A 341 -13.48 2.45 8.57
C THR A 341 -14.59 1.41 8.69
N ILE A 342 -14.46 0.56 9.71
CA ILE A 342 -15.44 -0.48 10.03
C ILE A 342 -16.04 -0.11 11.39
N PRO A 343 -17.38 -0.02 11.53
CA PRO A 343 -18.00 0.20 12.83
C PRO A 343 -17.69 -0.98 13.77
N ILE A 344 -17.42 -0.66 15.04
CA ILE A 344 -17.21 -1.67 16.07
C ILE A 344 -18.56 -2.01 16.71
N ASN A 345 -19.05 -3.24 16.50
CA ASN A 345 -20.32 -3.66 17.10
C ASN A 345 -20.16 -4.04 18.58
N ASP A 346 -18.95 -4.45 18.97
CA ASP A 346 -18.59 -4.83 20.33
C ASP A 346 -17.34 -4.05 20.75
N GLU A 347 -17.52 -2.94 21.47
CA GLU A 347 -16.40 -2.08 21.90
C GLU A 347 -15.40 -2.78 22.81
N THR A 348 -15.75 -3.93 23.41
CA THR A 348 -14.85 -4.65 24.30
C THR A 348 -13.56 -5.08 23.61
N ILE A 349 -13.59 -5.34 22.29
CA ILE A 349 -12.41 -5.76 21.51
C ILE A 349 -11.34 -4.66 21.44
N ALA A 350 -11.74 -3.38 21.57
CA ALA A 350 -10.85 -2.21 21.55
C ALA A 350 -10.51 -1.70 22.96
N ARG A 351 -10.93 -2.40 24.01
CA ARG A 351 -10.71 -1.99 25.39
C ARG A 351 -9.25 -2.25 25.80
N ASN A 352 -8.48 -1.18 25.92
CA ASN A 352 -7.11 -1.24 26.43
C ASN A 352 -7.08 -1.51 27.94
N VAL A 353 -6.07 -2.26 28.38
CA VAL A 353 -5.74 -2.43 29.79
C VAL A 353 -4.41 -1.74 30.11
N ASN A 354 -4.51 -0.72 30.94
CA ASN A 354 -3.44 0.22 31.25
C ASN A 354 -3.09 0.32 32.73
N THR A 355 -3.97 -0.12 33.64
CA THR A 355 -3.73 -0.13 35.09
C THR A 355 -3.84 -1.54 35.71
N PRO A 356 -3.27 -1.77 36.91
CA PRO A 356 -3.39 -3.05 37.60
C PRO A 356 -4.85 -3.43 37.92
N GLU A 357 -5.69 -2.46 38.26
CA GLU A 357 -7.12 -2.66 38.53
C GLU A 357 -7.88 -3.08 37.27
N GLU A 358 -7.59 -2.44 36.13
CA GLU A 358 -8.16 -2.83 34.84
C GLU A 358 -7.73 -4.25 34.43
N LYS A 359 -6.50 -4.65 34.78
CA LYS A 359 -5.99 -6.01 34.58
C LYS A 359 -6.75 -7.03 35.41
N GLU A 360 -6.97 -6.75 36.69
CA GLU A 360 -7.74 -7.65 37.57
C GLU A 360 -9.17 -7.81 37.07
N GLN A 361 -9.82 -6.70 36.67
CA GLN A 361 -11.16 -6.75 36.08
C GLN A 361 -11.17 -7.57 34.78
N ALA A 362 -10.17 -7.40 33.91
CA ALA A 362 -10.08 -8.17 32.67
C ALA A 362 -9.89 -9.66 32.92
N LEU A 363 -9.05 -10.04 33.88
CA LEU A 363 -8.86 -11.43 34.29
C LEU A 363 -10.14 -12.05 34.88
N GLY A 364 -10.90 -11.28 35.65
CA GLY A 364 -12.20 -11.69 36.16
C GLY A 364 -13.19 -11.98 35.03
N ASN A 365 -13.35 -11.03 34.11
CA ASN A 365 -14.28 -11.16 32.98
C ASN A 365 -13.94 -12.30 32.03
N LEU A 366 -12.65 -12.53 31.75
CA LEU A 366 -12.21 -13.59 30.85
C LEU A 366 -12.47 -14.99 31.42
N LYS A 367 -12.37 -15.17 32.75
CA LYS A 367 -12.71 -16.45 33.39
C LYS A 367 -14.19 -16.80 33.21
N THR A 368 -15.07 -15.81 33.26
CA THR A 368 -16.52 -15.99 33.08
C THR A 368 -16.92 -16.30 31.63
N ILE A 369 -16.04 -16.03 30.65
CA ILE A 369 -16.29 -16.31 29.22
C ILE A 369 -15.85 -17.73 28.84
N ASP A 370 -14.83 -18.26 29.54
CA ASP A 370 -14.29 -19.61 29.33
C ASP A 370 -15.03 -20.71 30.12
N GLU A 371 -15.96 -20.34 31.02
CA GLU A 371 -16.91 -21.21 31.73
C GLU A 371 -18.26 -21.26 31.00
#